data_AF-A0A526Z258-F1
#
_entry.id   AF-A0A526Z258-F1
#
_cell.length_a   1.000
_cell.length_b   1.000
_cell.length_c   1.000
_cell.angle_alpha   90.00
_cell.angle_beta   90.00
_cell.angle_gamma   90.00
#
_symmetry.space_group_name_H-M   'P 1'
#
loop_
_entity.id
_entity.type
_entity.pdbx_description
1 polymer ?
#
loop_
_entity_poly.entity_id
_entity_poly.type
_entity_poly.pdbx_seq_one_letter_code
_entity_poly.pdbx_strand_id
1 'polypeptide(L)'
;NSDEGKTKTLAWRNAWDIPDLNKQTEAALLEKDPTKRAAMYQDLQRKILETSPFIIVHQQLEVAGLRKNLKGFALGPSFDTNFVSQISKE
;
A
#
# COMPACT_ATOMS: atom_id res chain seq x y z
N ASN A 1 -2.18 -11.28 17.62
CA ASN A 1 -2.23 -9.80 17.79
C ASN A 1 -1.69 -9.39 19.17
N SER A 2 -0.40 -9.66 19.46
CA SER A 2 0.24 -9.33 20.75
C SER A 2 1.10 -8.06 20.69
N ASP A 3 1.26 -7.35 21.80
CA ASP A 3 1.96 -6.06 21.86
C ASP A 3 3.42 -6.11 21.34
N GLU A 4 4.03 -7.30 21.37
CA GLU A 4 5.38 -7.59 20.88
C GLU A 4 5.45 -7.80 19.35
N GLY A 5 4.33 -7.72 18.65
CA GLY A 5 4.25 -7.89 17.20
C GLY A 5 5.11 -6.88 16.45
N LYS A 6 6.14 -7.37 15.74
CA LYS A 6 7.07 -6.54 14.95
C LYS A 6 6.39 -5.82 13.77
N THR A 7 5.32 -6.40 13.23
CA THR A 7 4.59 -5.85 12.08
C THR A 7 3.11 -5.81 12.41
N LYS A 8 2.52 -4.61 12.36
CA LYS A 8 1.13 -4.35 12.75
C LYS A 8 0.24 -4.17 11.52
N THR A 9 0.22 -5.17 10.65
CA THR A 9 -0.59 -5.17 9.42
C THR A 9 -2.10 -5.13 9.73
N LEU A 10 -2.93 -4.85 8.72
CA LEU A 10 -4.39 -4.90 8.87
C LEU A 10 -4.88 -6.28 9.35
N ALA A 11 -4.33 -7.36 8.78
CA ALA A 11 -4.65 -8.73 9.23
C ALA A 11 -4.29 -8.93 10.71
N TRP A 12 -3.07 -8.52 11.11
CA TRP A 12 -2.63 -8.61 12.52
C TRP A 12 -3.52 -7.80 13.46
N ARG A 13 -3.88 -6.57 13.09
CA ARG A 13 -4.75 -5.69 13.91
C ARG A 13 -6.13 -6.29 14.17
N ASN A 14 -6.59 -7.16 13.28
CA ASN A 14 -7.91 -7.79 13.36
C ASN A 14 -7.84 -9.27 13.74
N ALA A 15 -6.69 -9.73 14.28
CA ALA A 15 -6.47 -11.12 14.67
C ALA A 15 -6.83 -12.14 13.57
N TRP A 16 -6.68 -11.75 12.30
CA TRP A 16 -6.98 -12.62 11.17
C TRP A 16 -5.71 -13.38 10.77
N ASP A 17 -5.68 -14.66 11.12
CA ASP A 17 -4.55 -15.54 10.80
C ASP A 17 -4.67 -16.12 9.38
N ILE A 18 -3.61 -15.98 8.59
CA ILE A 18 -3.58 -16.26 7.15
C ILE A 18 -2.26 -16.92 6.71
N PRO A 19 -1.86 -18.05 7.32
CA PRO A 19 -0.53 -18.64 7.13
C PRO A 19 -0.21 -18.98 5.66
N ASP A 20 -1.20 -19.41 4.89
CA ASP A 20 -0.99 -19.77 3.48
C ASP A 20 -0.87 -18.56 2.56
N LEU A 21 -1.58 -17.47 2.84
CA LEU A 21 -1.42 -16.20 2.11
C LEU A 21 -0.09 -15.54 2.48
N ASN A 22 0.38 -15.69 3.72
CA ASN A 22 1.71 -15.22 4.13
C ASN A 22 2.81 -15.93 3.33
N LYS A 23 2.78 -17.27 3.24
CA LYS A 23 3.75 -18.02 2.42
C LYS A 23 3.75 -17.62 0.94
N GLN A 24 2.55 -17.42 0.37
CA GLN A 24 2.43 -16.97 -1.02
C GLN A 24 2.98 -15.54 -1.20
N THR A 25 2.76 -14.66 -0.22
CA THR A 25 3.29 -13.28 -0.23
C THR A 25 4.81 -13.28 -0.16
N GLU A 26 5.41 -14.12 0.70
CA GLU A 26 6.87 -14.29 0.79
C GLU A 26 7.45 -14.83 -0.52
N ALA A 27 6.79 -15.80 -1.15
CA ALA A 27 7.21 -16.30 -2.46
C ALA A 27 7.13 -15.22 -3.55
N ALA A 28 6.06 -14.42 -3.56
CA ALA A 28 5.90 -13.32 -4.51
C ALA A 28 6.96 -12.23 -4.31
N LEU A 29 7.32 -11.93 -3.06
CA LEU A 29 8.40 -10.98 -2.73
C LEU A 29 9.74 -11.40 -3.32
N LEU A 30 10.04 -12.70 -3.34
CA LEU A 30 11.30 -13.26 -3.83
C LEU A 30 11.30 -13.57 -5.34
N GLU A 31 10.16 -13.46 -6.03
CA GLU A 31 10.07 -13.66 -7.48
C GLU A 31 10.84 -12.56 -8.22
N LYS A 32 11.70 -12.94 -9.16
CA LYS A 32 12.59 -12.02 -9.88
C LYS A 32 11.94 -11.45 -11.13
N ASP A 33 11.15 -12.26 -11.83
CA ASP A 33 10.48 -11.83 -13.04
C ASP A 33 9.34 -10.84 -12.69
N PRO A 34 9.38 -9.60 -13.19
CA PRO A 34 8.43 -8.57 -12.79
C PRO A 34 6.99 -8.88 -13.25
N THR A 35 6.81 -9.51 -14.42
CA THR A 35 5.50 -9.86 -14.96
C THR A 35 4.86 -10.97 -14.13
N LYS A 36 5.64 -12.01 -13.82
CA LYS A 36 5.21 -13.11 -12.96
C LYS A 36 4.92 -12.64 -11.54
N ARG A 37 5.79 -11.79 -10.97
CA ARG A 37 5.57 -11.19 -9.64
C ARG A 37 4.28 -10.37 -9.60
N ALA A 38 4.00 -9.57 -10.64
CA ALA A 38 2.76 -8.82 -10.73
C ALA A 38 1.52 -9.75 -10.78
N ALA A 39 1.57 -10.81 -11.58
CA ALA A 39 0.49 -11.80 -11.65
C ALA A 39 0.26 -12.51 -10.31
N MET A 40 1.32 -12.87 -9.58
CA MET A 40 1.22 -13.46 -8.24
C MET A 40 0.54 -12.50 -7.25
N TYR A 41 0.91 -11.21 -7.26
CA TYR A 41 0.27 -10.23 -6.38
C TYR A 41 -1.20 -9.95 -6.73
N GLN A 42 -1.56 -9.94 -8.02
CA GLN A 42 -2.96 -9.80 -8.43
C GLN A 42 -3.80 -10.97 -7.90
N ASP A 43 -3.27 -12.19 -7.97
CA ASP A 43 -3.94 -13.38 -7.46
C ASP A 43 -4.10 -13.34 -5.93
N LEU A 44 -3.04 -12.99 -5.20
CA LEU A 44 -3.07 -12.75 -3.76
C LEU A 44 -4.13 -11.71 -3.37
N GLN A 45 -4.18 -10.59 -4.08
CA GLN A 45 -5.15 -9.51 -3.80
C GLN A 45 -6.59 -9.99 -4.02
N ARG A 46 -6.87 -10.74 -5.10
CA ARG A 46 -8.20 -11.35 -5.31
C ARG A 46 -8.60 -12.26 -4.15
N LYS A 47 -7.70 -13.17 -3.73
CA LYS A 47 -7.94 -14.06 -2.60
C LYS A 47 -8.22 -13.31 -1.30
N ILE A 48 -7.50 -12.22 -1.04
CA ILE A 48 -7.76 -11.37 0.12
C ILE A 48 -9.16 -10.74 0.02
N LEU A 49 -9.52 -10.16 -1.12
CA LEU A 49 -10.84 -9.55 -1.30
C LEU A 49 -11.98 -10.56 -1.15
N GLU A 50 -11.77 -11.81 -1.57
CA GLU A 50 -12.78 -12.88 -1.49
C GLU A 50 -12.92 -13.49 -0.09
N THR A 51 -11.81 -13.64 0.65
CA THR A 51 -11.78 -14.45 1.87
C THR A 51 -11.53 -13.67 3.16
N SER A 52 -11.14 -12.40 3.05
CA SER A 52 -10.91 -11.57 4.24
C SER A 52 -12.21 -11.15 4.93
N PRO A 53 -12.16 -10.84 6.24
CA PRO A 53 -13.28 -10.21 6.93
C PRO A 53 -13.42 -8.72 6.60
N PHE A 54 -12.80 -8.23 5.52
CA PHE A 54 -12.74 -6.81 5.19
C PHE A 54 -13.55 -6.51 3.94
N ILE A 55 -14.30 -5.41 4.00
CA ILE A 55 -14.88 -4.78 2.82
C ILE A 55 -14.05 -3.53 2.51
N ILE A 56 -13.27 -3.58 1.44
CA ILE A 56 -12.47 -2.45 0.98
C ILE A 56 -13.34 -1.57 0.07
N VAL A 57 -13.65 -0.35 0.53
CA VAL A 57 -14.60 0.54 -0.16
C VAL A 57 -13.90 1.60 -1.01
N HIS A 58 -12.85 2.23 -0.46
CA HIS A 58 -12.15 3.33 -1.11
C HIS A 58 -10.64 3.22 -0.91
N GLN A 59 -9.90 3.79 -1.85
CA GLN A 59 -8.50 4.14 -1.66
C GLN A 59 -8.41 5.66 -1.45
N GLN A 60 -7.54 6.08 -0.53
CA GLN A 60 -7.30 7.50 -0.28
C GLN A 60 -6.85 8.19 -1.57
N LEU A 61 -7.51 9.29 -1.91
CA LEU A 61 -7.07 10.23 -2.92
C LEU A 61 -6.58 11.49 -2.22
N GLU A 62 -5.39 11.95 -2.60
CA GLU A 62 -4.87 13.21 -2.10
C GLU A 62 -5.26 14.35 -3.03
N VAL A 63 -5.76 15.43 -2.44
CA VAL A 63 -6.17 16.64 -3.16
C VAL A 63 -5.51 17.82 -2.50
N ALA A 64 -4.79 18.64 -3.28
CA ALA A 64 -4.06 19.79 -2.78
C ALA A 64 -4.65 21.09 -3.36
N GLY A 65 -4.99 22.03 -2.47
CA GLY A 65 -5.31 23.41 -2.85
C GLY A 65 -4.03 24.25 -2.93
N LEU A 66 -3.75 24.82 -4.09
CA LEU A 66 -2.51 25.58 -4.33
C LEU A 66 -2.79 27.05 -4.65
N ARG A 67 -1.91 27.94 -4.17
CA ARG A 67 -1.91 29.34 -4.61
C ARG A 67 -1.34 29.44 -6.02
N LYS A 68 -1.85 30.38 -6.82
CA LYS A 68 -1.44 30.56 -8.22
C LYS A 68 0.05 30.82 -8.45
N ASN A 69 0.76 31.37 -7.46
CA ASN A 69 2.18 31.70 -7.55
C ASN A 69 3.11 30.59 -7.05
N LEU A 70 2.57 29.44 -6.64
CA LEU A 70 3.35 28.28 -6.23
C LEU A 70 3.82 27.51 -7.48
N LYS A 71 5.11 27.18 -7.54
CA LYS A 71 5.69 26.37 -8.63
C LYS A 71 6.36 25.12 -8.07
N GLY A 72 6.34 24.04 -8.86
CA GLY A 72 7.09 22.81 -8.57
C GLY A 72 6.47 21.88 -7.52
N PHE A 73 5.27 22.18 -6.99
CA PHE A 73 4.56 21.22 -6.15
C PHE A 73 3.88 20.14 -6.99
N ALA A 74 4.07 18.88 -6.60
CA ALA A 74 3.35 17.74 -7.13
C ALA A 74 3.01 16.78 -5.98
N LEU A 75 1.82 16.19 -6.03
CA LEU A 75 1.48 15.07 -5.15
C LEU A 75 2.19 13.82 -5.65
N GLY A 76 2.90 13.15 -4.75
CA GLY A 76 3.60 11.91 -5.04
C GLY A 76 2.65 10.71 -5.14
N PRO A 77 3.12 9.56 -5.65
CA PRO A 77 2.32 8.33 -5.70
C PRO A 77 1.99 7.74 -4.32
N SER A 78 2.63 8.24 -3.25
CA SER A 78 2.40 7.88 -1.85
C SER A 78 2.49 9.10 -0.94
N PHE A 79 1.85 9.05 0.24
CA PHE A 79 1.76 10.19 1.17
C PHE A 79 3.12 10.74 1.64
N ASP A 80 4.16 9.91 1.64
CA ASP A 80 5.52 10.24 2.06
C ASP A 80 6.39 10.84 0.93
N THR A 81 5.87 10.90 -0.30
CA THR A 81 6.59 11.43 -1.48
C THR A 81 6.12 12.82 -1.92
N ASN A 82 5.43 13.55 -1.03
CA ASN A 82 5.06 14.95 -1.21
C ASN A 82 6.23 15.89 -0.85
N PHE A 83 7.27 15.91 -1.68
CA PHE A 83 8.50 16.66 -1.40
C PHE A 83 8.30 18.18 -1.46
N VAL A 84 8.67 18.87 -0.38
CA VAL A 84 8.52 20.33 -0.28
C VAL A 84 9.79 21.13 -0.63
N SER A 85 10.95 20.48 -0.67
CA SER A 85 12.24 21.14 -0.83
C SER A 85 12.45 21.82 -2.19
N GLN A 86 11.75 21.36 -3.23
CA GLN A 86 11.87 21.88 -4.60
C GLN A 86 10.82 22.95 -4.94
N ILE A 87 9.95 23.30 -3.98
CA ILE A 87 8.84 24.23 -4.20
C ILE A 87 9.34 25.67 -4.10
N SER A 88 8.90 26.53 -5.01
CA SER A 88 9.20 27.96 -4.99
C SER A 88 7.93 28.82 -5.13
N LYS A 89 8.10 30.12 -4.87
CA LYS A 89 7.08 31.14 -5.11
C LYS A 89 7.66 32.17 -6.10
N GLU A 90 6.82 32.59 -7.03
CA GLU A 90 6.99 33.87 -7.76
C GLU A 90 6.50 35.04 -6.91
#